data_AF-A0A3A9W206-F1
#
_entry.id   AF-A0A3A9W206-F1
#
_cell.length_a   1.000
_cell.length_b   1.000
_cell.length_c   1.000
_cell.angle_alpha   90.00
_cell.angle_beta   90.00
_cell.angle_gamma   90.00
#
_symmetry.space_group_name_H-M   'P 1'
#
loop_
_entity.id
_entity.type
_entity.pdbx_description
1 polymer ?
#
loop_
_entity_poly.entity_id
_entity_poly.type
_entity_poly.pdbx_seq_one_letter_code
_entity_poly.pdbx_strand_id
1 'polypeptide(L)'
;MGGDAATLPRILSRCAPTPLPRTVLDTALSTRDAVDEALGLLNAYGLITLTDTTVTVHRLLQAVVRATTSAPPRRSRWSRLWRRGASPGPEAMAFALLLRSVEAHQPGEHTTWPNAPRPSPSRSADRTTPTPPHAGTASPRYGNTPSGNDLPRRGRVPFPRGYRGGQTGEGEGRGMARGVVVDDETGQQLGVDGVAELLGTLRPVDCQTCGEGFGRWERPALFVQVAEDVDGGDASLHHRRCRAPSWAEVGPGDRPTLPGFPHATWRATLSVLPTGNTPVMVVNPSCEVAILRRKNGRWRVATLERYAAYGLGTDLMDGVFVVPSLALVVADDRISVRITHEGSVAHSWSVPAPTPEIRKVLDVREWLTIAVTTSADPRALGRANPLPSLIAAGAVRLGAARVLYTEEAQLPRASDFEKRTRAEMIALTAEFARRSLDVQADDTTLLAAIQCAHGETDLLRALDDPAKRLASLLVVQLYATGARSSAGRPNPGGGVHVMCADAAGADAYRADAVTLARLTQGTVARLVPEPTREQLAEAYLADTVIGTPEEFRAAYAFYRDDAGDWGLHQSRGKLALVRGTDARDRAGDLIHRYPRVVVV
;
A
#
# COMPACT_ATOMS: atom_id res chain seq x y z
N MET A 1 8.28 30.86 38.93
CA MET A 1 7.05 31.47 38.38
C MET A 1 7.03 31.66 36.85
N GLY A 2 8.08 31.31 36.07
CA GLY A 2 8.12 31.58 34.62
C GLY A 2 7.57 30.51 33.67
N GLY A 3 6.89 29.46 34.17
CA GLY A 3 6.44 28.32 33.34
C GLY A 3 5.06 28.48 32.71
N ASP A 4 4.13 29.16 33.38
CA ASP A 4 2.71 29.17 32.98
C ASP A 4 2.37 30.25 31.93
N ALA A 5 3.10 31.37 31.91
CA ALA A 5 2.83 32.49 31.01
C ALA A 5 2.98 32.13 29.52
N ALA A 6 3.81 31.14 29.17
CA ALA A 6 4.00 30.68 27.79
C ALA A 6 2.98 29.61 27.37
N THR A 7 2.24 29.02 28.31
CA THR A 7 1.30 27.92 28.06
C THR A 7 0.00 28.42 27.45
N LEU A 8 -0.59 29.48 28.03
CA LEU A 8 -1.84 30.05 27.53
C LEU A 8 -1.74 30.60 26.08
N PRO A 9 -0.67 31.32 25.67
CA PRO A 9 -0.49 31.73 24.27
C PRO A 9 -0.37 30.54 23.31
N ARG A 10 0.25 29.43 23.74
CA ARG A 10 0.35 28.21 22.92
C ARG A 10 -1.01 27.56 22.73
N ILE A 11 -1.84 27.51 23.77
CA ILE A 11 -3.23 27.02 23.70
C ILE A 11 -4.04 27.93 22.76
N LEU A 12 -4.05 29.24 23.02
CA LEU A 12 -4.77 30.24 22.23
C LEU A 12 -4.33 30.31 20.76
N SER A 13 -3.05 30.04 20.47
CA SER A 13 -2.55 29.99 19.08
C SER A 13 -3.16 28.87 18.23
N ARG A 14 -3.80 27.87 18.86
CA ARG A 14 -4.42 26.71 18.21
C ARG A 14 -5.92 26.88 18.00
N CYS A 15 -6.56 27.80 18.72
CA CYS A 15 -7.96 28.16 18.49
C CYS A 15 -8.11 28.98 17.20
N ALA A 16 -9.31 29.04 16.63
CA ALA A 16 -9.61 29.94 15.51
C ALA A 16 -9.59 31.42 15.99
N PRO A 17 -9.37 32.41 15.11
CA PRO A 17 -9.46 33.84 15.44
C PRO A 17 -10.92 34.30 15.59
N THR A 18 -11.72 33.48 16.27
CA THR A 18 -13.12 33.72 16.60
C THR A 18 -13.24 34.02 18.09
N PRO A 19 -14.21 34.83 18.54
CA PRO A 19 -14.45 35.05 19.96
C PRO A 19 -14.68 33.71 20.68
N LEU A 20 -13.90 33.46 21.73
CA LEU A 20 -14.03 32.30 22.61
C LEU A 20 -14.62 32.76 23.94
N PRO A 21 -15.63 32.08 24.50
CA PRO A 21 -16.10 32.37 25.86
C PRO A 21 -14.95 32.22 26.87
N ARG A 22 -14.77 33.19 27.75
CA ARG A 22 -13.66 33.22 28.72
C ARG A 22 -13.70 32.02 29.68
N THR A 23 -14.90 31.57 30.05
CA THR A 23 -15.13 30.41 30.92
C THR A 23 -14.54 29.11 30.38
N VAL A 24 -14.34 29.02 29.06
CA VAL A 24 -13.68 27.87 28.42
C VAL A 24 -12.23 27.74 28.85
N LEU A 25 -11.60 28.83 29.28
CA LEU A 25 -10.20 28.88 29.67
C LEU A 25 -9.99 28.67 31.17
N ASP A 26 -11.04 28.54 31.99
CA ASP A 26 -10.96 28.49 33.46
C ASP A 26 -10.05 27.35 33.97
N THR A 27 -9.89 26.28 33.20
CA THR A 27 -9.02 25.13 33.52
C THR A 27 -7.76 25.06 32.66
N ALA A 28 -7.45 26.09 31.88
CA ALA A 28 -6.28 26.11 31.00
C ALA A 28 -4.96 26.25 31.77
N LEU A 29 -5.01 26.86 32.97
CA LEU A 29 -3.92 26.98 33.93
C LEU A 29 -4.36 26.44 35.30
N SER A 30 -3.44 26.47 36.27
CA SER A 30 -3.64 25.88 37.61
C SER A 30 -4.77 26.53 38.41
N THR A 31 -5.07 27.81 38.18
CA THR A 31 -6.13 28.57 38.85
C THR A 31 -6.79 29.55 37.88
N ARG A 32 -8.04 29.93 38.15
CA ARG A 32 -8.76 30.95 37.38
C ARG A 32 -8.06 32.32 37.43
N ASP A 33 -7.51 32.69 38.58
CA ASP A 33 -6.75 33.93 38.74
C ASP A 33 -5.51 33.95 37.82
N ALA A 34 -4.82 32.82 37.67
CA ALA A 34 -3.69 32.71 36.76
C ALA A 34 -4.10 32.84 35.28
N VAL A 35 -5.28 32.32 34.91
CA VAL A 35 -5.87 32.52 33.57
C VAL A 35 -6.18 33.99 33.34
N ASP A 36 -6.83 34.64 34.31
CA ASP A 36 -7.24 36.03 34.24
C ASP A 36 -6.06 36.99 34.20
N GLU A 37 -5.02 36.74 35.00
CA GLU A 37 -3.77 37.49 34.97
C GLU A 37 -3.07 37.37 33.61
N ALA A 38 -2.97 36.14 33.07
CA ALA A 38 -2.35 35.89 31.77
C ALA A 38 -3.15 36.52 30.61
N LEU A 39 -4.49 36.47 30.66
CA LEU A 39 -5.34 37.15 29.68
C LEU A 39 -5.20 38.68 29.79
N GLY A 40 -5.19 39.23 31.01
CA GLY A 40 -4.96 40.65 31.24
C GLY A 40 -3.63 41.12 30.66
N LEU A 41 -2.56 40.33 30.86
CA LEU A 41 -1.24 40.62 30.31
C LEU A 41 -1.25 40.59 28.77
N LEU A 42 -1.80 39.53 28.16
CA LEU A 42 -1.89 39.43 26.69
C LEU A 42 -2.72 40.56 26.07
N ASN A 43 -3.78 41.00 26.74
CA ASN A 43 -4.60 42.13 26.31
C ASN A 43 -3.85 43.46 26.44
N ALA A 44 -3.09 43.67 27.53
CA ALA A 44 -2.26 44.86 27.72
C ALA A 44 -1.18 45.02 26.63
N TYR A 45 -0.67 43.91 26.10
CA TYR A 45 0.26 43.91 24.95
C TYR A 45 -0.44 43.92 23.57
N GLY A 46 -1.78 44.01 23.51
CA GLY A 46 -2.54 44.00 22.26
C GLY A 46 -2.44 42.68 21.47
N LEU A 47 -2.13 41.57 22.14
CA LEU A 47 -1.99 40.25 21.52
C LEU A 47 -3.32 39.50 21.41
N ILE A 48 -4.29 39.87 22.23
CA ILE A 48 -5.68 39.43 22.19
C ILE A 48 -6.61 40.64 22.34
N THR A 49 -7.86 40.48 21.95
CA THR A 49 -8.96 41.35 22.38
C THR A 49 -9.71 40.65 23.50
N LEU A 50 -9.68 41.23 24.71
CA LEU A 50 -10.37 40.71 25.89
C LEU A 50 -11.61 41.57 26.19
N THR A 51 -12.75 40.90 26.37
CA THR A 51 -13.99 41.49 26.88
C THR A 51 -14.37 40.79 28.19
N ASP A 52 -15.45 41.23 28.84
CA ASP A 52 -15.92 40.61 30.08
C ASP A 52 -16.24 39.12 29.90
N THR A 53 -16.74 38.73 28.72
CA THR A 53 -17.24 37.37 28.45
C THR A 53 -16.44 36.61 27.40
N THR A 54 -15.66 37.27 26.55
CA THR A 54 -14.96 36.62 25.44
C THR A 54 -13.51 37.05 25.25
N VAL A 55 -12.73 36.16 24.64
CA VAL A 55 -11.34 36.36 24.22
C VAL A 55 -11.23 36.12 22.72
N THR A 56 -10.68 37.06 21.98
CA THR A 56 -10.36 36.88 20.55
C THR A 56 -8.85 36.97 20.34
N VAL A 57 -8.27 35.97 19.66
CA VAL A 57 -6.82 35.90 19.41
C VAL A 57 -6.48 36.56 18.09
N HIS A 58 -5.53 37.50 18.08
CA HIS A 58 -5.07 38.10 16.83
C HIS A 58 -4.31 37.09 15.96
N ARG A 59 -4.59 37.06 14.65
CA ARG A 59 -3.92 36.16 13.69
C ARG A 59 -2.39 36.27 13.71
N LEU A 60 -1.86 37.46 14.03
CA LEU A 60 -0.43 37.69 14.16
C LEU A 60 0.18 36.90 15.33
N LEU A 61 -0.45 36.90 16.51
CA LEU A 61 -0.01 36.08 17.64
C LEU A 61 -0.01 34.59 17.27
N GLN A 62 -1.06 34.13 16.59
CA GLN A 62 -1.15 32.74 16.13
C GLN A 62 0.01 32.37 15.20
N ALA A 63 0.32 33.25 14.24
CA ALA A 63 1.41 33.04 13.29
C ALA A 63 2.78 33.00 14.00
N VAL A 64 3.05 33.97 14.88
CA VAL A 64 4.32 34.07 15.61
C VAL A 64 4.52 32.88 16.56
N VAL A 65 3.51 32.53 17.35
CA VAL A 65 3.61 31.39 18.29
C VAL A 65 3.79 30.08 17.52
N ARG A 66 3.10 29.89 16.39
CA ARG A 66 3.28 28.68 15.56
C ARG A 66 4.66 28.62 14.90
N ALA A 67 5.21 29.76 14.45
CA ALA A 67 6.53 29.83 13.84
C ALA A 67 7.67 29.62 14.85
N THR A 68 7.50 30.11 16.08
CA THR A 68 8.49 29.99 17.17
C THR A 68 8.40 28.66 17.93
N THR A 69 7.32 27.90 17.75
CA THR A 69 7.22 26.54 18.27
C THR A 69 8.11 25.64 17.43
N SER A 70 9.39 25.54 17.81
CA SER A 70 10.35 24.64 17.16
C SER A 70 9.75 23.24 17.05
N ALA A 71 9.90 22.62 15.86
CA ALA A 71 9.54 21.23 15.67
C ALA A 71 10.15 20.41 16.82
N PRO A 72 9.39 19.48 17.44
CA PRO A 72 9.90 18.73 18.57
C PRO A 72 11.22 18.08 18.15
N PRO A 73 12.30 18.19 18.95
CA PRO A 73 13.57 17.55 18.61
C PRO A 73 13.30 16.08 18.30
N ARG A 74 13.85 15.53 17.22
CA ARG A 74 13.71 14.12 16.83
C ARG A 74 14.02 13.24 18.05
N ARG A 75 12.98 12.75 18.72
CA ARG A 75 13.11 12.07 20.02
C ARG A 75 13.57 10.63 19.80
N SER A 76 14.58 10.21 20.55
CA SER A 76 15.05 8.82 20.55
C SER A 76 13.98 7.88 21.13
N ARG A 77 13.91 6.65 20.58
CA ARG A 77 12.95 5.59 20.96
C ARG A 77 12.88 5.36 22.48
N TRP A 78 14.00 5.50 23.18
CA TRP A 78 14.16 5.21 24.62
C TRP A 78 13.48 6.23 25.55
N SER A 79 13.24 7.46 25.09
CA SER A 79 12.60 8.51 25.91
C SER A 79 11.08 8.32 26.09
N ARG A 80 10.45 7.38 25.37
CA ARG A 80 8.99 7.13 25.43
C ARG A 80 8.58 6.19 26.57
N LEU A 81 9.47 5.33 27.05
CA LEU A 81 9.14 4.36 28.11
C LEU A 81 9.04 4.98 29.52
N TRP A 82 9.51 6.20 29.74
CA TRP A 82 9.71 6.76 31.09
C TRP A 82 8.79 7.95 31.46
N ARG A 83 7.69 8.19 30.75
CA ARG A 83 6.73 9.25 31.14
C ARG A 83 5.33 8.70 31.40
N ARG A 84 5.12 8.14 32.60
CA ARG A 84 3.80 8.11 33.23
C ARG A 84 3.65 9.42 34.03
N GLY A 85 2.69 10.28 33.64
CA GLY A 85 2.36 11.51 34.38
C GLY A 85 2.74 12.85 33.72
N ALA A 86 3.03 12.89 32.42
CA ALA A 86 3.25 14.19 31.74
C ALA A 86 1.91 14.88 31.49
N SER A 87 1.78 16.15 31.92
CA SER A 87 0.62 16.98 31.62
C SER A 87 0.33 17.04 30.11
N PRO A 88 -0.95 17.03 29.69
CA PRO A 88 -1.31 17.09 28.27
C PRO A 88 -0.65 18.30 27.60
N GLY A 89 -0.12 18.07 26.40
CA GLY A 89 0.51 19.14 25.62
C GLY A 89 -0.51 20.23 25.22
N PRO A 90 -0.06 21.44 24.85
CA PRO A 90 -0.95 22.56 24.54
C PRO A 90 -1.98 22.27 23.44
N GLU A 91 -1.69 21.35 22.50
CA GLU A 91 -2.61 20.92 21.44
C GLU A 91 -3.76 20.09 22.00
N ALA A 92 -3.47 19.11 22.86
CA ALA A 92 -4.49 18.29 23.53
C ALA A 92 -5.34 19.14 24.48
N MET A 93 -4.72 20.08 25.18
CA MET A 93 -5.43 21.03 26.05
C MET A 93 -6.36 21.95 25.25
N ALA A 94 -5.89 22.58 24.17
CA ALA A 94 -6.73 23.43 23.32
C ALA A 94 -7.94 22.67 22.75
N PHE A 95 -7.75 21.41 22.37
CA PHE A 95 -8.83 20.55 21.89
C PHE A 95 -9.85 20.21 22.98
N ALA A 96 -9.39 19.83 24.18
CA ALA A 96 -10.27 19.55 25.32
C ALA A 96 -11.10 20.78 25.74
N LEU A 97 -10.51 21.98 25.71
CA LEU A 97 -11.21 23.22 26.03
C LEU A 97 -12.28 23.55 24.96
N LEU A 98 -11.97 23.38 23.67
CA LEU A 98 -12.95 23.55 22.61
C LEU A 98 -14.13 22.57 22.75
N LEU A 99 -13.87 21.32 23.12
CA LEU A 99 -14.93 20.33 23.36
C LEU A 99 -15.85 20.77 24.51
N ARG A 100 -15.29 21.22 25.64
CA ARG A 100 -16.05 21.78 26.77
C ARG A 100 -16.88 23.02 26.41
N SER A 101 -16.37 23.86 25.49
CA SER A 101 -17.12 25.03 25.02
C SER A 101 -18.41 24.67 24.29
N VAL A 102 -18.37 23.54 23.56
CA VAL A 102 -19.53 22.97 22.84
C VAL A 102 -20.52 22.34 23.82
N GLU A 103 -20.05 21.84 24.97
CA GLU A 103 -20.91 21.27 26.02
C GLU A 103 -21.63 22.35 26.84
N ALA A 104 -21.01 23.51 27.04
CA ALA A 104 -21.54 24.57 27.90
C ALA A 104 -22.66 25.42 27.27
N HIS A 105 -22.89 25.33 25.95
CA HIS A 105 -23.88 26.15 25.25
C HIS A 105 -25.02 25.28 24.68
N GLN A 106 -26.27 25.67 24.94
CA GLN A 106 -27.44 24.99 24.40
C GLN A 106 -27.57 25.25 22.88
N PRO A 107 -27.96 24.27 22.06
CA PRO A 107 -28.01 24.41 20.59
C PRO A 107 -28.93 25.51 20.04
N GLY A 108 -29.81 26.09 20.87
CA GLY A 108 -30.86 27.03 20.45
C GLY A 108 -30.38 28.46 20.16
N GLU A 109 -29.15 28.83 20.50
CA GLU A 109 -28.65 30.23 20.37
C GLU A 109 -27.81 30.49 19.10
N HIS A 110 -27.72 29.53 18.17
CA HIS A 110 -26.83 29.62 17.01
C HIS A 110 -27.54 29.99 15.69
N THR A 111 -27.80 31.28 15.45
CA THR A 111 -28.06 31.82 14.10
C THR A 111 -26.81 32.40 13.41
N THR A 112 -25.64 32.36 14.07
CA THR A 112 -24.43 33.08 13.62
C THR A 112 -23.17 32.23 13.47
N TRP A 113 -23.28 30.89 13.46
CA TRP A 113 -22.13 30.07 13.07
C TRP A 113 -21.85 30.19 11.56
N PRO A 114 -20.58 30.38 11.14
CA PRO A 114 -20.27 30.74 9.77
C PRO A 114 -20.45 29.56 8.82
N ASN A 115 -21.27 29.76 7.78
CA ASN A 115 -21.22 28.97 6.56
C ASN A 115 -19.77 28.92 6.06
N ALA A 116 -19.15 27.74 6.07
CA ALA A 116 -17.84 27.55 5.46
C ALA A 116 -17.95 27.91 3.96
N PRO A 117 -17.14 28.85 3.42
CA PRO A 117 -17.19 29.14 2.00
C PRO A 117 -16.72 27.91 1.21
N ARG A 118 -17.54 27.47 0.25
CA ARG A 118 -17.16 26.47 -0.75
C ARG A 118 -15.90 26.94 -1.48
N PRO A 119 -14.91 26.07 -1.72
CA PRO A 119 -13.79 26.42 -2.58
C PRO A 119 -14.27 26.57 -4.02
N SER A 120 -14.09 27.76 -4.59
CA SER A 120 -14.18 27.96 -6.04
C SER A 120 -12.98 27.30 -6.73
N PRO A 121 -13.14 26.72 -7.93
CA PRO A 121 -12.04 26.04 -8.63
C PRO A 121 -11.02 27.08 -9.11
N SER A 122 -9.83 27.08 -8.51
CA SER A 122 -8.70 27.88 -8.99
C SER A 122 -8.13 27.27 -10.26
N ARG A 123 -8.30 27.98 -11.39
CA ARG A 123 -7.40 27.90 -12.55
C ARG A 123 -6.00 28.37 -12.14
N SER A 124 -4.99 27.55 -12.39
CA SER A 124 -3.58 27.95 -12.49
C SER A 124 -3.00 27.19 -13.68
N ALA A 125 -2.84 27.77 -14.87
CA ALA A 125 -1.87 28.80 -15.24
C ALA A 125 -0.43 28.36 -14.97
N ASP A 126 0.22 27.99 -16.08
CA ASP A 126 1.65 27.75 -16.25
C ASP A 126 2.50 28.76 -15.49
N ARG A 127 3.45 28.25 -14.68
CA ARG A 127 4.74 28.92 -14.48
C ARG A 127 5.81 27.91 -14.11
N THR A 128 6.71 27.74 -15.06
CA THR A 128 8.06 27.20 -14.97
C THR A 128 8.81 27.75 -13.75
N THR A 129 9.46 26.87 -13.00
CA THR A 129 10.56 27.23 -12.07
C THR A 129 11.66 26.15 -12.09
N PRO A 130 12.90 26.55 -11.74
CA PRO A 130 14.13 25.95 -12.24
C PRO A 130 14.71 24.84 -11.37
N THR A 131 15.55 24.01 -11.99
CA THR A 131 16.30 22.89 -11.44
C THR A 131 17.36 23.32 -10.41
N PRO A 132 17.48 22.66 -9.24
CA PRO A 132 18.65 22.80 -8.36
C PRO A 132 19.74 21.76 -8.67
N PRO A 133 21.00 22.02 -8.31
CA PRO A 133 22.14 21.18 -8.68
C PRO A 133 22.28 19.93 -7.80
N HIS A 134 22.79 18.86 -8.40
CA HIS A 134 23.12 17.58 -7.77
C HIS A 134 24.24 17.72 -6.73
N ALA A 135 23.95 17.34 -5.48
CA ALA A 135 24.95 17.01 -4.48
C ALA A 135 25.16 15.49 -4.47
N GLY A 136 26.38 15.06 -4.81
CA GLY A 136 26.79 13.66 -4.76
C GLY A 136 27.03 13.20 -3.32
N THR A 137 26.43 12.06 -2.97
CA THR A 137 26.72 11.35 -1.71
C THR A 137 27.67 10.19 -1.98
N ALA A 138 28.82 10.27 -1.32
CA ALA A 138 29.84 9.23 -1.23
C ALA A 138 29.39 8.07 -0.32
N SER A 139 29.75 6.85 -0.69
CA SER A 139 29.73 5.67 0.20
C SER A 139 31.14 5.45 0.79
N PRO A 140 31.25 4.92 2.03
CA PRO A 140 32.53 4.78 2.72
C PRO A 140 33.30 3.53 2.27
N ARG A 141 34.61 3.69 2.09
CA ARG A 141 35.58 2.60 1.92
C ARG A 141 36.07 2.13 3.31
N TYR A 142 36.01 0.83 3.57
CA TYR A 142 36.91 0.19 4.53
C TYR A 142 38.21 -0.17 3.81
N GLY A 143 39.33 0.25 4.39
CA GLY A 143 40.67 -0.03 3.89
C GLY A 143 41.19 -1.38 4.36
N ASN A 144 42.14 -1.92 3.59
CA ASN A 144 43.43 -2.41 4.10
C ASN A 144 44.36 -2.68 2.90
N THR A 145 45.50 -1.99 2.89
CA THR A 145 46.70 -2.24 2.07
C THR A 145 47.68 -3.14 2.83
N PRO A 146 48.57 -3.88 2.14
CA PRO A 146 49.94 -3.40 1.92
C PRO A 146 50.38 -3.55 0.45
N SER A 147 50.91 -2.49 -0.17
CA SER A 147 52.35 -2.23 -0.36
C SER A 147 53.09 -3.26 -1.24
N GLY A 148 53.43 -2.86 -2.46
CA GLY A 148 54.39 -3.55 -3.32
C GLY A 148 54.56 -2.81 -4.65
N ASN A 149 55.75 -2.22 -4.84
CA ASN A 149 56.17 -1.39 -5.97
C ASN A 149 56.16 -2.15 -7.31
N ASP A 150 55.88 -1.42 -8.40
CA ASP A 150 56.81 -1.17 -9.53
C ASP A 150 56.04 -0.87 -10.84
N LEU A 151 56.28 0.33 -11.35
CA LEU A 151 55.95 0.74 -12.72
C LEU A 151 57.02 0.20 -13.68
N PRO A 152 56.67 0.03 -14.96
CA PRO A 152 57.26 0.98 -15.90
C PRO A 152 56.29 1.54 -16.95
N ARG A 153 56.68 2.73 -17.41
CA ARG A 153 56.13 3.54 -18.49
C ARG A 153 56.36 2.91 -19.89
N ARG A 154 55.54 3.42 -20.84
CA ARG A 154 55.66 3.45 -22.32
C ARG A 154 55.04 2.23 -23.02
N GLY A 155 54.32 2.36 -24.14
CA GLY A 155 54.29 3.45 -25.13
C GLY A 155 53.00 3.52 -25.96
N ARG A 156 52.87 4.65 -26.64
CA ARG A 156 51.87 4.95 -27.67
C ARG A 156 52.09 4.06 -28.90
N VAL A 157 51.00 3.53 -29.46
CA VAL A 157 50.97 2.94 -30.80
C VAL A 157 49.94 3.72 -31.65
N PRO A 158 50.27 4.12 -32.89
CA PRO A 158 49.36 4.86 -33.76
C PRO A 158 48.41 3.91 -34.52
N PHE A 159 47.15 4.29 -34.65
CA PHE A 159 46.21 3.65 -35.59
C PHE A 159 46.19 4.42 -36.92
N PRO A 160 46.14 3.73 -38.08
CA PRO A 160 46.03 4.39 -39.37
C PRO A 160 44.56 4.73 -39.71
N ARG A 161 44.42 5.85 -40.39
CA ARG A 161 43.22 6.27 -41.14
C ARG A 161 42.96 5.33 -42.31
N GLY A 162 41.70 5.01 -42.55
CA GLY A 162 41.20 4.70 -43.89
C GLY A 162 40.14 3.61 -43.91
N TYR A 163 38.86 4.00 -43.86
CA TYR A 163 37.82 3.30 -44.61
C TYR A 163 36.65 4.25 -44.90
N ARG A 164 36.30 4.37 -46.17
CA ARG A 164 35.25 5.22 -46.75
C ARG A 164 34.34 4.29 -47.57
N GLY A 165 33.02 4.44 -47.42
CA GLY A 165 31.99 3.73 -48.19
C GLY A 165 31.22 2.73 -47.32
N GLY A 166 29.88 2.69 -47.30
CA GLY A 166 28.87 3.40 -48.06
C GLY A 166 27.52 3.32 -47.31
N GLN A 167 26.61 4.19 -47.70
CA GLN A 167 25.24 4.28 -47.21
C GLN A 167 24.40 3.08 -47.68
N THR A 168 23.60 2.52 -46.79
CA THR A 168 22.17 2.24 -47.03
C THR A 168 21.43 2.41 -45.70
N GLY A 169 20.36 3.21 -45.74
CA GLY A 169 19.55 3.52 -44.58
C GLY A 169 18.55 2.40 -44.29
N GLU A 170 18.59 1.89 -43.07
CA GLU A 170 17.52 1.14 -42.44
C GLU A 170 17.29 1.72 -41.04
N GLY A 171 16.01 1.86 -40.71
CA GLY A 171 15.50 2.66 -39.59
C GLY A 171 15.87 2.15 -38.21
N GLU A 172 15.70 3.07 -37.26
CA GLU A 172 16.05 2.99 -35.84
C GLU A 172 15.41 1.80 -35.10
N GLY A 173 16.06 0.63 -35.17
CA GLY A 173 15.92 -0.46 -34.20
C GLY A 173 17.03 -0.37 -33.14
N ARG A 174 16.86 0.48 -32.14
CA ARG A 174 17.85 0.73 -31.07
C ARG A 174 18.09 -0.52 -30.19
N GLY A 175 19.16 -1.26 -30.52
CA GLY A 175 20.05 -1.92 -29.56
C GLY A 175 19.67 -3.30 -29.02
N MET A 176 19.48 -4.32 -29.87
CA MET A 176 19.67 -5.71 -29.44
C MET A 176 21.15 -6.11 -29.48
N ALA A 177 21.53 -6.91 -28.50
CA ALA A 177 22.90 -7.15 -28.06
C ALA A 177 23.83 -7.73 -29.12
N ARG A 178 25.11 -7.33 -29.00
CA ARG A 178 26.26 -8.06 -29.53
C ARG A 178 26.13 -9.54 -29.17
N GLY A 179 26.26 -10.39 -30.18
CA GLY A 179 25.79 -11.78 -30.17
C GLY A 179 26.18 -12.59 -28.93
N VAL A 180 25.24 -13.41 -28.48
CA VAL A 180 25.49 -14.48 -27.51
C VAL A 180 26.48 -15.49 -28.12
N VAL A 181 27.32 -16.10 -27.28
CA VAL A 181 28.22 -17.19 -27.67
C VAL A 181 27.51 -18.51 -27.43
N VAL A 182 27.40 -19.32 -28.47
CA VAL A 182 26.82 -20.67 -28.46
C VAL A 182 27.92 -21.61 -28.93
N ASP A 183 28.11 -22.73 -28.23
CA ASP A 183 29.04 -23.78 -28.65
C ASP A 183 28.40 -24.69 -29.72
N ASP A 184 29.23 -25.48 -30.40
CA ASP A 184 28.80 -26.31 -31.53
C ASP A 184 27.81 -27.39 -31.12
N GLU A 185 27.97 -28.00 -29.94
CA GLU A 185 27.08 -29.04 -29.43
C GLU A 185 25.69 -28.47 -29.14
N THR A 186 25.62 -27.37 -28.38
CA THR A 186 24.36 -26.66 -28.14
C THR A 186 23.68 -26.26 -29.45
N GLY A 187 24.45 -25.77 -30.43
CA GLY A 187 23.95 -25.42 -31.76
C GLY A 187 23.37 -26.62 -32.52
N GLN A 188 24.03 -27.78 -32.45
CA GLN A 188 23.56 -29.03 -33.07
C GLN A 188 22.28 -29.56 -32.40
N GLN A 189 22.22 -29.54 -31.07
CA GLN A 189 21.09 -30.06 -30.30
C GLN A 189 19.82 -29.20 -30.46
N LEU A 190 19.94 -27.87 -30.45
CA LEU A 190 18.82 -26.95 -30.63
C LEU A 190 18.43 -26.79 -32.11
N GLY A 191 19.40 -26.90 -33.02
CA GLY A 191 19.25 -26.51 -34.42
C GLY A 191 19.16 -24.99 -34.61
N VAL A 192 19.23 -24.55 -35.87
CA VAL A 192 19.26 -23.12 -36.23
C VAL A 192 18.01 -22.39 -35.74
N ASP A 193 16.83 -22.98 -35.95
CA ASP A 193 15.55 -22.38 -35.56
C ASP A 193 15.41 -22.29 -34.03
N GLY A 194 15.84 -23.33 -33.30
CA GLY A 194 15.80 -23.36 -31.83
C GLY A 194 16.73 -22.33 -31.21
N VAL A 195 17.94 -22.16 -31.76
CA VAL A 195 18.86 -21.08 -31.36
C VAL A 195 18.23 -19.71 -31.63
N ALA A 196 17.66 -19.49 -32.81
CA ALA A 196 17.03 -18.21 -33.17
C ALA A 196 15.85 -17.87 -32.24
N GLU A 197 14.96 -18.82 -31.97
CA GLU A 197 13.83 -18.66 -31.04
C GLU A 197 14.31 -18.33 -29.62
N LEU A 198 15.32 -19.06 -29.15
CA LEU A 198 15.92 -18.88 -27.82
C LEU A 198 16.56 -17.50 -27.66
N LEU A 199 17.34 -17.05 -28.66
CA LEU A 199 17.94 -15.72 -28.65
C LEU A 199 16.91 -14.59 -28.83
N GLY A 200 15.79 -14.85 -29.51
CA GLY A 200 14.65 -13.94 -29.58
C GLY A 200 13.93 -13.76 -28.24
N THR A 201 14.05 -14.74 -27.34
CA THR A 201 13.39 -14.80 -26.03
C THR A 201 14.30 -14.28 -24.91
N LEU A 202 15.56 -14.71 -24.87
CA LEU A 202 16.49 -14.33 -23.82
C LEU A 202 16.85 -12.84 -23.91
N ARG A 203 16.98 -12.20 -22.75
CA ARG A 203 17.48 -10.83 -22.63
C ARG A 203 18.75 -10.82 -21.76
N PRO A 204 19.91 -10.41 -22.30
CA PRO A 204 21.14 -10.35 -21.55
C PRO A 204 21.11 -9.14 -20.62
N VAL A 205 20.79 -9.38 -19.36
CA VAL A 205 20.71 -8.34 -18.33
C VAL A 205 21.88 -8.54 -17.37
N ASP A 206 21.81 -9.56 -16.52
CA ASP A 206 22.77 -9.93 -15.49
C ASP A 206 23.27 -11.38 -15.69
N CYS A 207 24.44 -11.70 -15.16
CA CYS A 207 24.99 -13.04 -15.23
C CYS A 207 24.33 -13.95 -14.19
N GLN A 208 23.79 -15.10 -14.62
CA GLN A 208 23.14 -16.08 -13.74
C GLN A 208 24.06 -16.76 -12.71
N THR A 209 25.39 -16.59 -12.84
CA THR A 209 26.37 -17.10 -11.87
C THR A 209 26.78 -16.07 -10.84
N CYS A 210 27.09 -14.83 -11.25
CA CYS A 210 27.65 -13.82 -10.34
C CYS A 210 26.72 -12.63 -10.06
N GLY A 211 25.57 -12.54 -10.73
CA GLY A 211 24.58 -11.46 -10.57
C GLY A 211 24.99 -10.11 -11.16
N GLU A 212 26.21 -9.99 -11.70
CA GLU A 212 26.71 -8.75 -12.29
C GLU A 212 26.21 -8.57 -13.73
N GLY A 213 25.93 -7.32 -14.14
CA GLY A 213 25.49 -6.99 -15.50
C GLY A 213 26.50 -7.39 -16.59
N PHE A 214 26.02 -7.75 -17.78
CA PHE A 214 26.90 -8.08 -18.94
C PHE A 214 27.71 -6.90 -19.49
N GLY A 215 27.41 -5.68 -19.06
CA GLY A 215 28.04 -4.48 -19.60
C GLY A 215 27.79 -4.31 -21.12
N ARG A 216 28.43 -3.30 -21.73
CA ARG A 216 28.18 -2.94 -23.14
C ARG A 216 28.93 -3.82 -24.15
N TRP A 217 30.05 -4.41 -23.76
CA TRP A 217 31.01 -5.03 -24.69
C TRP A 217 31.14 -6.54 -24.53
N GLU A 218 30.59 -7.12 -23.46
CA GLU A 218 30.70 -8.56 -23.25
C GLU A 218 29.66 -9.31 -24.09
N ARG A 219 30.06 -10.50 -24.56
CA ARG A 219 29.20 -11.45 -25.25
C ARG A 219 28.84 -12.56 -24.24
N PRO A 220 27.59 -12.64 -23.79
CA PRO A 220 27.15 -13.68 -22.85
C PRO A 220 27.40 -15.08 -23.44
N ALA A 221 27.77 -16.04 -22.61
CA ALA A 221 27.78 -17.45 -22.93
C ALA A 221 26.39 -18.07 -22.67
N LEU A 222 25.88 -18.83 -23.64
CA LEU A 222 24.65 -19.61 -23.48
C LEU A 222 24.98 -20.96 -22.85
N PHE A 223 24.39 -21.23 -21.70
CA PHE A 223 24.45 -22.54 -21.04
C PHE A 223 23.07 -23.20 -21.10
N VAL A 224 23.00 -24.45 -21.53
CA VAL A 224 21.74 -25.20 -21.62
C VAL A 224 21.84 -26.45 -20.76
N GLN A 225 20.82 -26.67 -19.94
CA GLN A 225 20.69 -27.83 -19.08
C GLN A 225 19.39 -28.56 -19.38
N VAL A 226 19.47 -29.86 -19.65
CA VAL A 226 18.31 -30.70 -19.95
C VAL A 226 18.29 -31.91 -19.04
N ALA A 227 17.10 -32.38 -18.66
CA ALA A 227 16.96 -33.64 -17.94
C ALA A 227 17.06 -34.82 -18.93
N GLU A 228 17.78 -35.88 -18.57
CA GLU A 228 17.94 -37.07 -19.43
C GLU A 228 16.60 -37.80 -19.69
N ASP A 229 15.71 -37.81 -18.70
CA ASP A 229 14.47 -38.60 -18.68
C ASP A 229 13.19 -37.77 -18.88
N VAL A 230 13.30 -36.45 -18.93
CA VAL A 230 12.17 -35.54 -19.09
C VAL A 230 12.38 -34.66 -20.32
N ASP A 231 11.31 -34.46 -21.10
CA ASP A 231 11.25 -33.54 -22.25
C ASP A 231 11.38 -32.04 -21.85
N GLY A 232 12.13 -31.70 -20.81
CA GLY A 232 12.24 -30.35 -20.26
C GLY A 232 13.68 -29.95 -19.95
N GLY A 233 13.99 -28.68 -20.22
CA GLY A 233 15.29 -28.08 -19.92
C GLY A 233 15.17 -26.60 -19.61
N ASP A 234 16.30 -25.96 -19.37
CA ASP A 234 16.43 -24.53 -19.21
C ASP A 234 17.72 -24.02 -19.85
N ALA A 235 17.67 -22.78 -20.30
CA ALA A 235 18.75 -22.11 -20.98
C ALA A 235 19.01 -20.78 -20.30
N SER A 236 20.26 -20.53 -19.92
CA SER A 236 20.66 -19.38 -19.13
C SER A 236 21.89 -18.66 -19.70
N LEU A 237 22.02 -17.37 -19.35
CA LEU A 237 23.12 -16.53 -19.82
C LEU A 237 24.15 -16.27 -18.71
N HIS A 238 25.44 -16.39 -19.05
CA HIS A 238 26.55 -16.24 -18.12
C HIS A 238 27.70 -15.40 -18.69
N HIS A 239 28.48 -14.73 -17.83
CA HIS A 239 29.78 -14.22 -18.26
C HIS A 239 30.64 -15.40 -18.66
N ARG A 240 31.45 -15.24 -19.71
CA ARG A 240 32.30 -16.34 -20.22
C ARG A 240 33.30 -16.86 -19.20
N ARG A 241 33.73 -15.98 -18.27
CA ARG A 241 34.61 -16.33 -17.15
C ARG A 241 33.88 -17.08 -16.02
N CYS A 242 32.57 -16.91 -15.92
CA CYS A 242 31.76 -17.53 -14.88
C CYS A 242 31.27 -18.91 -15.33
N ARG A 243 30.88 -19.03 -16.61
CA ARG A 243 30.49 -20.29 -17.23
C ARG A 243 30.78 -20.24 -18.72
N ALA A 244 31.42 -21.28 -19.23
CA ALA A 244 31.58 -21.48 -20.67
C ALA A 244 30.22 -21.84 -21.29
N PRO A 245 30.02 -21.54 -22.59
CA PRO A 245 28.84 -22.05 -23.30
C PRO A 245 28.94 -23.58 -23.39
N SER A 246 27.87 -24.28 -23.05
CA SER A 246 27.82 -25.74 -23.12
C SER A 246 26.40 -26.28 -23.03
N TRP A 247 26.22 -27.47 -23.57
CA TRP A 247 25.09 -28.35 -23.33
C TRP A 247 25.39 -29.29 -22.17
N ALA A 248 24.46 -29.47 -21.24
CA ALA A 248 24.62 -30.38 -20.11
C ALA A 248 23.35 -31.22 -19.92
N GLU A 249 23.52 -32.54 -19.95
CA GLU A 249 22.49 -33.48 -19.52
C GLU A 249 22.66 -33.74 -18.02
N VAL A 250 21.56 -33.67 -17.28
CA VAL A 250 21.53 -33.96 -15.84
C VAL A 250 20.57 -35.10 -15.55
N GLY A 251 20.99 -35.96 -14.63
CA GLY A 251 20.22 -37.13 -14.21
C GLY A 251 18.91 -36.76 -13.50
N PRO A 252 18.00 -37.73 -13.36
CA PRO A 252 16.76 -37.56 -12.63
C PRO A 252 17.04 -37.16 -11.17
N GLY A 253 16.44 -36.05 -10.70
CA GLY A 253 16.64 -35.56 -9.34
C GLY A 253 17.90 -34.69 -9.12
N ASP A 254 18.87 -34.75 -10.03
CA ASP A 254 20.03 -33.83 -10.08
C ASP A 254 19.71 -32.54 -10.80
N ARG A 255 18.49 -32.43 -11.35
CA ARG A 255 17.98 -31.16 -11.85
C ARG A 255 18.08 -30.18 -10.67
N PRO A 256 18.95 -29.15 -10.74
CA PRO A 256 18.91 -28.10 -9.77
C PRO A 256 17.51 -27.56 -9.91
N THR A 257 16.68 -27.86 -8.92
CA THR A 257 15.48 -27.08 -8.76
C THR A 257 16.02 -25.65 -8.72
N LEU A 258 15.37 -24.74 -9.44
CA LEU A 258 15.74 -23.32 -9.36
C LEU A 258 15.69 -22.70 -7.93
N PRO A 259 15.23 -23.34 -6.81
CA PRO A 259 15.55 -22.89 -5.46
C PRO A 259 17.06 -23.03 -5.23
N GLY A 260 17.78 -21.93 -5.45
CA GLY A 260 19.23 -21.92 -5.31
C GLY A 260 19.99 -21.30 -6.48
N PHE A 261 19.31 -20.83 -7.53
CA PHE A 261 19.87 -19.76 -8.36
C PHE A 261 19.58 -18.43 -7.65
N PRO A 262 20.50 -17.87 -6.84
CA PRO A 262 20.27 -16.58 -6.16
C PRO A 262 20.01 -15.42 -7.13
N HIS A 263 20.17 -15.65 -8.43
CA HIS A 263 20.15 -14.63 -9.47
C HIS A 263 19.21 -14.92 -10.63
N ALA A 264 18.21 -15.81 -10.56
CA ALA A 264 17.23 -15.90 -11.67
C ALA A 264 16.49 -14.56 -11.82
N THR A 265 17.01 -13.68 -12.68
CA THR A 265 16.66 -12.27 -12.71
C THR A 265 15.42 -12.09 -13.58
N TRP A 266 14.25 -12.33 -13.02
CA TRP A 266 13.05 -11.82 -13.68
C TRP A 266 13.02 -10.29 -13.58
N ARG A 267 12.37 -9.65 -14.54
CA ARG A 267 12.01 -8.24 -14.44
C ARG A 267 10.50 -8.12 -14.35
N ALA A 268 10.05 -7.18 -13.53
CA ALA A 268 8.65 -6.79 -13.51
C ALA A 268 8.51 -5.28 -13.38
N THR A 269 7.40 -4.76 -13.89
CA THR A 269 6.97 -3.38 -13.66
C THR A 269 5.44 -3.32 -13.57
N LEU A 270 4.93 -2.25 -12.96
CA LEU A 270 3.54 -1.87 -13.12
C LEU A 270 3.38 -1.02 -14.39
N SER A 271 2.33 -1.29 -15.13
CA SER A 271 1.89 -0.52 -16.29
C SER A 271 0.37 -0.44 -16.29
N VAL A 272 -0.20 0.22 -17.30
CA VAL A 272 -1.64 0.34 -17.48
C VAL A 272 -1.98 -0.12 -18.89
N LEU A 273 -2.95 -1.02 -19.02
CA LEU A 273 -3.47 -1.41 -20.32
C LEU A 273 -4.22 -0.22 -20.94
N PRO A 274 -3.98 0.11 -22.23
CA PRO A 274 -4.67 1.21 -22.90
C PRO A 274 -6.19 1.05 -22.90
N THR A 275 -6.66 -0.19 -22.90
CA THR A 275 -8.08 -0.53 -22.79
C THR A 275 -8.51 -0.46 -21.32
N GLY A 276 -9.18 0.64 -20.95
CA GLY A 276 -9.92 0.74 -19.69
C GLY A 276 -9.07 1.05 -18.45
N ASN A 277 -7.87 1.63 -18.62
CA ASN A 277 -6.99 2.03 -17.52
C ASN A 277 -6.74 0.91 -16.49
N THR A 278 -6.69 -0.34 -16.96
CA THR A 278 -6.52 -1.49 -16.08
C THR A 278 -5.06 -1.61 -15.66
N PRO A 279 -4.74 -1.57 -14.35
CA PRO A 279 -3.38 -1.77 -13.90
C PRO A 279 -2.95 -3.21 -14.23
N VAL A 280 -1.74 -3.34 -14.76
CA VAL A 280 -1.15 -4.61 -15.13
C VAL A 280 0.28 -4.70 -14.61
N MET A 281 0.60 -5.79 -13.91
CA MET A 281 1.98 -6.13 -13.62
C MET A 281 2.53 -6.95 -14.79
N VAL A 282 3.46 -6.35 -15.52
CA VAL A 282 4.14 -7.02 -16.63
C VAL A 282 5.39 -7.68 -16.10
N VAL A 283 5.54 -8.97 -16.38
CA VAL A 283 6.65 -9.78 -15.95
C VAL A 283 7.33 -10.39 -17.18
N ASN A 284 8.66 -10.31 -17.23
CA ASN A 284 9.46 -11.11 -18.14
C ASN A 284 10.35 -12.06 -17.35
N PRO A 285 9.97 -13.36 -17.24
CA PRO A 285 10.77 -14.37 -16.57
C PRO A 285 11.98 -14.82 -17.42
N SER A 286 12.03 -14.44 -18.70
CA SER A 286 13.14 -14.72 -19.63
C SER A 286 14.15 -13.60 -19.79
N CYS A 287 14.15 -12.65 -18.87
CA CYS A 287 15.40 -11.98 -18.51
C CYS A 287 16.34 -13.06 -17.96
N GLU A 288 17.26 -13.52 -18.80
CA GLU A 288 18.36 -14.46 -18.50
C GLU A 288 18.06 -15.95 -18.35
N VAL A 289 16.81 -16.41 -18.15
CA VAL A 289 16.46 -17.85 -18.15
C VAL A 289 15.25 -18.17 -19.05
N ALA A 290 15.42 -19.05 -20.01
CA ALA A 290 14.34 -19.56 -20.86
C ALA A 290 14.09 -21.02 -20.56
N ILE A 291 12.83 -21.41 -20.56
CA ILE A 291 12.43 -22.81 -20.34
C ILE A 291 12.34 -23.47 -21.69
N LEU A 292 12.95 -24.64 -21.80
CA LEU A 292 12.93 -25.46 -23.01
C LEU A 292 12.02 -26.65 -22.81
N ARG A 293 11.38 -27.07 -23.91
CA ARG A 293 10.64 -28.32 -23.97
C ARG A 293 10.97 -29.05 -25.27
N ARG A 294 11.10 -30.36 -25.20
CA ARG A 294 11.22 -31.19 -26.39
C ARG A 294 9.82 -31.50 -26.93
N LYS A 295 9.61 -31.27 -28.22
CA LYS A 295 8.35 -31.56 -28.94
C LYS A 295 8.69 -32.13 -30.31
N ASN A 296 8.17 -33.32 -30.61
CA ASN A 296 8.45 -34.04 -31.86
C ASN A 296 9.97 -34.18 -32.11
N GLY A 297 10.73 -34.52 -31.06
CA GLY A 297 12.18 -34.71 -31.11
C GLY A 297 13.00 -33.42 -31.14
N ARG A 298 12.39 -32.24 -31.28
CA ARG A 298 13.07 -30.93 -31.36
C ARG A 298 12.88 -30.12 -30.09
N TRP A 299 13.92 -29.41 -29.66
CA TRP A 299 13.84 -28.45 -28.56
C TRP A 299 13.21 -27.13 -29.02
N ARG A 300 12.34 -26.57 -28.20
CA ARG A 300 11.73 -25.25 -28.42
C ARG A 300 11.61 -24.46 -27.12
N VAL A 301 11.45 -23.16 -27.23
CA VAL A 301 11.16 -22.31 -26.06
C VAL A 301 9.72 -22.54 -25.61
N ALA A 302 9.55 -22.89 -24.34
CA ALA A 302 8.28 -23.21 -23.72
C ALA A 302 8.00 -22.39 -22.45
N THR A 303 8.71 -21.27 -22.25
CA THR A 303 8.52 -20.40 -21.07
C THR A 303 7.05 -20.02 -20.87
N LEU A 304 6.36 -19.55 -21.93
CA LEU A 304 4.96 -19.14 -21.82
C LEU A 304 4.00 -20.34 -21.68
N GLU A 305 4.35 -21.53 -22.17
CA GLU A 305 3.53 -22.74 -21.98
C GLU A 305 3.51 -23.17 -20.52
N ARG A 306 4.62 -23.00 -19.79
CA ARG A 306 4.65 -23.27 -18.35
C ARG A 306 3.64 -22.41 -17.60
N TYR A 307 3.54 -21.12 -17.94
CA TYR A 307 2.56 -20.23 -17.32
C TYR A 307 1.12 -20.52 -17.77
N ALA A 308 0.93 -21.01 -19.01
CA ALA A 308 -0.37 -21.53 -19.43
C ALA A 308 -0.82 -22.74 -18.58
N ALA A 309 0.11 -23.62 -18.20
CA ALA A 309 -0.18 -24.74 -17.29
C ALA A 309 -0.58 -24.29 -15.88
N TYR A 310 -0.21 -23.07 -15.45
CA TYR A 310 -0.72 -22.46 -14.21
C TYR A 310 -2.08 -21.79 -14.36
N GLY A 311 -2.68 -21.81 -15.56
CA GLY A 311 -3.99 -21.26 -15.87
C GLY A 311 -3.98 -19.90 -16.54
N LEU A 312 -2.83 -19.35 -16.96
CA LEU A 312 -2.79 -18.07 -17.67
C LEU A 312 -3.17 -18.26 -19.16
N GLY A 313 -4.12 -17.46 -19.64
CA GLY A 313 -4.64 -17.50 -21.01
C GLY A 313 -3.91 -16.54 -21.96
N THR A 314 -4.30 -16.52 -23.23
CA THR A 314 -3.79 -15.56 -24.25
C THR A 314 -4.75 -14.41 -24.52
N ASP A 315 -6.04 -14.59 -24.24
CA ASP A 315 -7.07 -13.63 -24.61
C ASP A 315 -7.51 -12.81 -23.40
N LEU A 316 -7.54 -11.49 -23.57
CA LEU A 316 -8.19 -10.53 -22.66
C LEU A 316 -9.69 -10.39 -22.96
N MET A 317 -10.15 -10.95 -24.08
CA MET A 317 -11.46 -10.63 -24.67
C MET A 317 -12.63 -11.32 -23.96
N ASP A 318 -12.41 -12.46 -23.29
CA ASP A 318 -13.46 -13.19 -22.58
C ASP A 318 -13.66 -12.73 -21.12
N GLY A 319 -13.13 -11.56 -20.79
CA GLY A 319 -13.20 -11.00 -19.44
C GLY A 319 -12.03 -11.43 -18.55
N VAL A 320 -12.05 -10.92 -17.33
CA VAL A 320 -10.97 -11.15 -16.35
C VAL A 320 -11.27 -12.43 -15.59
N PHE A 321 -10.54 -13.51 -15.88
CA PHE A 321 -10.60 -14.71 -15.05
C PHE A 321 -9.52 -14.65 -13.96
N VAL A 322 -9.97 -14.68 -12.71
CA VAL A 322 -9.08 -14.84 -11.55
C VAL A 322 -8.49 -16.23 -11.62
N VAL A 323 -7.16 -16.31 -11.67
CA VAL A 323 -6.47 -17.58 -11.73
C VAL A 323 -6.27 -18.07 -10.29
N PRO A 324 -6.81 -19.24 -9.90
CA PRO A 324 -6.75 -19.70 -8.50
C PRO A 324 -5.32 -19.87 -7.97
N SER A 325 -4.36 -20.16 -8.85
CA SER A 325 -2.94 -20.28 -8.52
C SER A 325 -2.25 -18.94 -8.28
N LEU A 326 -2.88 -17.80 -8.61
CA LEU A 326 -2.29 -16.47 -8.51
C LEU A 326 -2.78 -15.70 -7.28
N ALA A 327 -1.84 -15.29 -6.43
CA ALA A 327 -2.10 -14.40 -5.31
C ALA A 327 -1.27 -13.12 -5.42
N LEU A 328 -1.91 -11.98 -5.21
CA LEU A 328 -1.28 -10.66 -5.15
C LEU A 328 -1.10 -10.26 -3.68
N VAL A 329 0.11 -10.42 -3.16
CA VAL A 329 0.47 -10.00 -1.81
C VAL A 329 0.82 -8.51 -1.80
N VAL A 330 0.02 -7.71 -1.11
CA VAL A 330 0.29 -6.27 -0.94
C VAL A 330 0.99 -6.05 0.40
N ALA A 331 2.19 -5.48 0.33
CA ALA A 331 2.98 -5.03 1.48
C ALA A 331 3.15 -3.50 1.43
N ASP A 332 3.82 -2.93 2.44
CA ASP A 332 4.00 -1.49 2.57
C ASP A 332 4.96 -0.89 1.55
N ASP A 333 6.02 -1.62 1.23
CA ASP A 333 7.11 -1.20 0.37
C ASP A 333 7.11 -1.86 -1.01
N ARG A 334 6.22 -2.85 -1.22
CA ARG A 334 6.15 -3.64 -2.47
C ARG A 334 4.80 -4.32 -2.67
N ILE A 335 4.53 -4.67 -3.92
CA ILE A 335 3.54 -5.67 -4.27
C ILE A 335 4.28 -6.90 -4.78
N SER A 336 3.81 -8.07 -4.40
CA SER A 336 4.34 -9.34 -4.87
C SER A 336 3.24 -10.22 -5.45
N VAL A 337 3.45 -10.77 -6.62
CA VAL A 337 2.62 -11.84 -7.17
C VAL A 337 3.25 -13.16 -6.80
N ARG A 338 2.45 -14.11 -6.33
CA ARG A 338 2.83 -15.49 -6.05
C ARG A 338 2.04 -16.41 -6.95
N ILE A 339 2.72 -17.38 -7.55
CA ILE A 339 2.11 -18.50 -8.25
C ILE A 339 2.28 -19.74 -7.38
N THR A 340 1.17 -20.36 -6.97
CA THR A 340 1.18 -21.60 -6.20
C THR A 340 0.86 -22.80 -7.09
N HIS A 341 1.61 -23.88 -6.93
CA HIS A 341 1.38 -25.15 -7.60
C HIS A 341 1.60 -26.27 -6.58
N GLU A 342 0.66 -27.21 -6.49
CA GLU A 342 0.73 -28.34 -5.54
C GLU A 342 1.00 -27.89 -4.09
N GLY A 343 0.35 -26.80 -3.66
CA GLY A 343 0.47 -26.26 -2.30
C GLY A 343 1.73 -25.45 -2.02
N SER A 344 2.70 -25.40 -2.96
CA SER A 344 3.96 -24.66 -2.80
C SER A 344 4.03 -23.44 -3.71
N VAL A 345 4.75 -22.39 -3.29
CA VAL A 345 4.99 -21.21 -4.14
C VAL A 345 6.02 -21.57 -5.22
N ALA A 346 5.55 -21.76 -6.45
CA ALA A 346 6.37 -22.06 -7.62
C ALA A 346 7.14 -20.83 -8.12
N HIS A 347 6.51 -19.65 -8.10
CA HIS A 347 7.13 -18.40 -8.53
C HIS A 347 6.68 -17.24 -7.64
N SER A 348 7.58 -16.27 -7.42
CA SER A 348 7.20 -14.98 -6.84
C SER A 348 7.91 -13.83 -7.55
N TRP A 349 7.14 -12.80 -7.89
CA TRP A 349 7.62 -11.60 -8.54
C TRP A 349 7.21 -10.40 -7.72
N SER A 350 8.07 -9.39 -7.63
CA SER A 350 7.84 -8.20 -6.83
C SER A 350 8.11 -6.91 -7.60
N VAL A 351 7.34 -5.88 -7.29
CA VAL A 351 7.55 -4.52 -7.78
C VAL A 351 7.52 -3.56 -6.59
N PRO A 352 8.17 -2.38 -6.66
CA PRO A 352 8.05 -1.36 -5.63
C PRO A 352 6.59 -1.04 -5.30
N ALA A 353 6.36 -0.46 -4.12
CA ALA A 353 5.03 -0.10 -3.64
C ALA A 353 4.21 0.63 -4.72
N PRO A 354 2.90 0.31 -4.84
CA PRO A 354 2.04 0.96 -5.79
C PRO A 354 1.93 2.45 -5.44
N THR A 355 1.70 3.28 -6.45
CA THR A 355 1.28 4.66 -6.16
C THR A 355 -0.07 4.65 -5.43
N PRO A 356 -0.42 5.71 -4.68
CA PRO A 356 -1.73 5.80 -4.02
C PRO A 356 -2.92 5.57 -4.96
N GLU A 357 -2.79 5.98 -6.23
CA GLU A 357 -3.81 5.80 -7.26
C GLU A 357 -3.97 4.33 -7.63
N ILE A 358 -2.87 3.61 -7.88
CA ILE A 358 -2.91 2.16 -8.15
C ILE A 358 -3.49 1.43 -6.95
N ARG A 359 -3.09 1.82 -5.72
CA ARG A 359 -3.61 1.22 -4.50
C ARG A 359 -5.13 1.39 -4.40
N LYS A 360 -5.66 2.58 -4.67
CA LYS A 360 -7.10 2.82 -4.71
C LYS A 360 -7.80 1.94 -5.76
N VAL A 361 -7.18 1.69 -6.91
CA VAL A 361 -7.74 0.77 -7.91
C VAL A 361 -7.74 -0.67 -7.41
N LEU A 362 -6.67 -1.11 -6.75
CA LEU A 362 -6.58 -2.46 -6.16
C LEU A 362 -7.58 -2.66 -5.02
N ASP A 363 -7.76 -1.66 -4.15
CA ASP A 363 -8.73 -1.68 -3.06
C ASP A 363 -10.17 -1.84 -3.58
N VAL A 364 -10.46 -1.32 -4.79
CA VAL A 364 -11.78 -1.43 -5.43
C VAL A 364 -11.93 -2.72 -6.23
N ARG A 365 -10.90 -3.13 -6.98
CA ARG A 365 -10.98 -4.30 -7.87
C ARG A 365 -10.74 -5.62 -7.16
N GLU A 366 -10.03 -5.64 -6.03
CA GLU A 366 -9.57 -6.85 -5.33
C GLU A 366 -8.68 -7.79 -6.17
N TRP A 367 -8.21 -7.36 -7.34
CA TRP A 367 -7.30 -8.12 -8.18
C TRP A 367 -6.38 -7.21 -9.02
N LEU A 368 -5.27 -7.78 -9.50
CA LEU A 368 -4.35 -7.16 -10.45
C LEU A 368 -4.17 -8.06 -11.67
N THR A 369 -4.24 -7.49 -12.89
CA THR A 369 -3.89 -8.25 -14.10
C THR A 369 -2.39 -8.51 -14.12
N ILE A 370 -2.00 -9.73 -14.40
CA ILE A 370 -0.62 -10.17 -14.58
C ILE A 370 -0.43 -10.47 -16.05
N ALA A 371 0.61 -9.88 -16.65
CA ALA A 371 0.98 -10.11 -18.04
C ALA A 371 2.40 -10.71 -18.07
N VAL A 372 2.51 -12.00 -18.38
CA VAL A 372 3.79 -12.68 -18.53
C VAL A 372 4.18 -12.71 -20.00
N THR A 373 5.35 -12.19 -20.35
CA THR A 373 5.84 -12.16 -21.72
C THR A 373 7.32 -12.49 -21.77
N THR A 374 7.81 -12.99 -22.90
CA THR A 374 9.24 -13.13 -23.16
C THR A 374 9.76 -12.08 -24.16
N SER A 375 8.85 -11.36 -24.82
CA SER A 375 9.18 -10.54 -25.98
C SER A 375 9.59 -9.10 -25.64
N ALA A 376 9.18 -8.57 -24.48
CA ALA A 376 9.47 -7.20 -24.06
C ALA A 376 10.28 -7.12 -22.76
N ASP A 377 11.14 -6.12 -22.63
CA ASP A 377 11.76 -5.76 -21.35
C ASP A 377 10.76 -4.91 -20.54
N PRO A 378 10.29 -5.37 -19.36
CA PRO A 378 9.36 -4.63 -18.54
C PRO A 378 9.85 -3.22 -18.19
N ARG A 379 11.16 -3.00 -18.03
CA ARG A 379 11.70 -1.67 -17.72
C ARG A 379 11.63 -0.70 -18.91
N ALA A 380 11.49 -1.22 -20.12
CA ALA A 380 11.40 -0.43 -21.35
C ALA A 380 9.95 -0.11 -21.74
N LEU A 381 8.95 -0.53 -20.94
CA LEU A 381 7.54 -0.19 -21.13
C LEU A 381 7.28 1.29 -20.78
N GLY A 382 7.84 2.18 -21.60
CA GLY A 382 7.64 3.62 -21.53
C GLY A 382 6.44 4.07 -22.35
N ARG A 383 6.61 5.16 -23.12
CA ARG A 383 5.52 5.84 -23.86
C ARG A 383 4.87 4.97 -24.96
N ALA A 384 5.64 4.11 -25.62
CA ALA A 384 5.11 3.14 -26.56
C ALA A 384 4.87 1.84 -25.81
N ASN A 385 3.68 1.65 -25.23
CA ASN A 385 3.32 0.41 -24.56
C ASN A 385 3.09 -0.69 -25.61
N PRO A 386 4.00 -1.67 -25.79
CA PRO A 386 3.87 -2.71 -26.81
C PRO A 386 2.86 -3.80 -26.43
N LEU A 387 2.33 -3.79 -25.20
CA LEU A 387 1.46 -4.85 -24.69
C LEU A 387 0.27 -5.14 -25.62
N PRO A 388 -0.48 -4.16 -26.16
CA PRO A 388 -1.60 -4.47 -27.03
C PRO A 388 -1.20 -5.30 -28.26
N SER A 389 -0.09 -4.94 -28.91
CA SER A 389 0.42 -5.69 -30.06
C SER A 389 0.92 -7.08 -29.67
N LEU A 390 1.57 -7.21 -28.51
CA LEU A 390 2.03 -8.50 -28.01
C LEU A 390 0.87 -9.41 -27.60
N ILE A 391 -0.19 -8.86 -27.01
CA ILE A 391 -1.43 -9.57 -26.67
C ILE A 391 -2.10 -10.06 -27.95
N ALA A 392 -2.29 -9.18 -28.94
CA ALA A 392 -2.88 -9.55 -30.23
C ALA A 392 -2.07 -10.63 -30.97
N ALA A 393 -0.75 -10.67 -30.77
CA ALA A 393 0.13 -11.69 -31.33
C ALA A 393 0.20 -12.98 -30.50
N GLY A 394 -0.52 -13.09 -29.38
CA GLY A 394 -0.44 -14.25 -28.47
C GLY A 394 0.91 -14.39 -27.75
N ALA A 395 1.72 -13.33 -27.72
CA ALA A 395 3.05 -13.28 -27.10
C ALA A 395 3.02 -12.87 -25.62
N VAL A 396 1.83 -12.86 -25.01
CA VAL A 396 1.59 -12.56 -23.60
C VAL A 396 0.64 -13.61 -23.03
N ARG A 397 0.95 -14.08 -21.82
CA ARG A 397 0.04 -14.86 -20.99
C ARG A 397 -0.56 -13.98 -19.93
N LEU A 398 -1.87 -14.00 -19.79
CA LEU A 398 -2.66 -13.11 -18.95
C LEU A 398 -3.40 -13.89 -17.88
N GLY A 399 -3.56 -13.28 -16.72
CA GLY A 399 -4.43 -13.78 -15.64
C GLY A 399 -4.64 -12.71 -14.59
N ALA A 400 -5.66 -12.84 -13.75
CA ALA A 400 -5.83 -11.96 -12.60
C ALA A 400 -5.37 -12.63 -11.30
N ALA A 401 -4.54 -11.92 -10.54
CA ALA A 401 -4.10 -12.30 -9.22
C ALA A 401 -4.97 -11.60 -8.17
N ARG A 402 -5.55 -12.37 -7.26
CA ARG A 402 -6.41 -11.83 -6.20
C ARG A 402 -5.59 -11.19 -5.09
N VAL A 403 -6.04 -10.03 -4.60
CA VAL A 403 -5.38 -9.30 -3.52
C VAL A 403 -5.46 -10.08 -2.21
N LEU A 404 -4.30 -10.26 -1.58
CA LEU A 404 -4.11 -10.71 -0.22
C LEU A 404 -3.25 -9.66 0.50
N TYR A 405 -3.71 -9.15 1.62
CA TYR A 405 -2.95 -8.20 2.41
C TYR A 405 -2.12 -8.94 3.47
N THR A 406 -0.86 -8.53 3.64
CA THR A 406 -0.03 -8.99 4.77
C THR A 406 -0.54 -8.40 6.09
N GLU A 407 -0.31 -9.06 7.23
CA GLU A 407 -0.76 -8.54 8.54
C GLU A 407 -0.29 -7.10 8.79
N GLU A 408 0.95 -6.77 8.43
CA GLU A 408 1.48 -5.40 8.54
C GLU A 408 0.73 -4.43 7.62
N ALA A 409 0.48 -4.83 6.37
CA ALA A 409 -0.23 -3.97 5.43
C ALA A 409 -1.70 -3.72 5.82
N GLN A 410 -2.27 -4.64 6.61
CA GLN A 410 -3.62 -4.58 7.15
C GLN A 410 -3.74 -3.69 8.38
N LEU A 411 -2.66 -3.21 8.97
CA LEU A 411 -2.79 -2.27 10.08
C LEU A 411 -3.42 -0.95 9.59
N PRO A 412 -4.38 -0.36 10.35
CA PRO A 412 -4.82 1.02 10.15
C PRO A 412 -3.66 1.98 9.99
N ARG A 413 -3.82 3.03 9.19
CA ARG A 413 -2.73 3.97 8.93
C ARG A 413 -3.07 5.39 9.29
N ALA A 414 -2.05 6.11 9.73
CA ALA A 414 -2.12 7.56 9.91
C ALA A 414 -2.66 8.28 8.65
N SER A 415 -2.34 7.77 7.46
CA SER A 415 -2.76 8.30 6.15
C SER A 415 -4.17 7.92 5.71
N ASP A 416 -4.87 7.01 6.41
CA ASP A 416 -6.23 6.62 6.02
C ASP A 416 -7.23 7.79 6.18
N PHE A 417 -6.89 8.77 7.02
CA PHE A 417 -7.64 9.99 7.28
C PHE A 417 -6.70 11.17 7.54
N GLU A 418 -7.12 12.38 7.20
CA GLU A 418 -6.42 13.58 7.63
C GLU A 418 -6.37 13.66 9.17
N LYS A 419 -5.26 14.19 9.72
CA LYS A 419 -5.05 14.31 11.18
C LYS A 419 -6.24 14.98 11.86
N ARG A 420 -6.75 16.05 11.24
CA ARG A 420 -7.87 16.85 11.76
C ARG A 420 -9.16 16.04 11.77
N THR A 421 -9.56 15.48 10.63
CA THR A 421 -10.79 14.67 10.49
C THR A 421 -10.83 13.53 11.49
N ARG A 422 -9.72 12.82 11.69
CA ARG A 422 -9.63 11.73 12.66
C ARG A 422 -9.88 12.21 14.09
N ALA A 423 -9.21 13.29 14.52
CA ALA A 423 -9.35 13.80 15.87
C ALA A 423 -10.78 14.32 16.14
N GLU A 424 -11.33 15.09 15.19
CA GLU A 424 -12.69 15.63 15.28
C GLU A 424 -13.74 14.51 15.32
N MET A 425 -13.64 13.51 14.43
CA MET A 425 -14.60 12.40 14.40
C MET A 425 -14.57 11.53 15.64
N ILE A 426 -13.37 11.22 16.17
CA ILE A 426 -13.25 10.41 17.40
C ILE A 426 -13.87 11.16 18.58
N ALA A 427 -13.57 12.45 18.74
CA ALA A 427 -14.11 13.23 19.86
C ALA A 427 -15.62 13.45 19.75
N LEU A 428 -16.13 13.76 18.56
CA LEU A 428 -17.55 13.92 18.32
C LEU A 428 -18.32 12.62 18.61
N THR A 429 -17.78 11.47 18.18
CA THR A 429 -18.39 10.18 18.46
C THR A 429 -18.35 9.84 19.94
N ALA A 430 -17.25 10.15 20.64
CA ALA A 430 -17.15 9.92 22.09
C ALA A 430 -18.15 10.77 22.88
N GLU A 431 -18.31 12.03 22.53
CA GLU A 431 -19.32 12.91 23.16
C GLU A 431 -20.74 12.44 22.86
N PHE A 432 -21.01 11.97 21.64
CA PHE A 432 -22.30 11.40 21.29
C PHE A 432 -22.59 10.09 22.04
N ALA A 433 -21.57 9.24 22.25
CA ALA A 433 -21.67 8.04 23.06
C ALA A 433 -22.00 8.36 24.51
N ARG A 434 -21.35 9.36 25.10
CA ARG A 434 -21.67 9.85 26.46
C ARG A 434 -23.14 10.23 26.60
N ARG A 435 -23.69 10.96 25.62
CA ARG A 435 -25.10 11.41 25.68
C ARG A 435 -26.11 10.30 25.39
N SER A 436 -25.78 9.39 24.48
CA SER A 436 -26.77 8.44 23.92
C SER A 436 -26.71 7.05 24.53
N LEU A 437 -25.54 6.67 25.06
CA LEU A 437 -25.29 5.37 25.68
C LEU A 437 -24.99 5.48 27.18
N ASP A 438 -24.86 6.71 27.71
CA ASP A 438 -24.43 6.96 29.11
C ASP A 438 -23.05 6.35 29.41
N VAL A 439 -22.15 6.33 28.41
CA VAL A 439 -20.79 5.80 28.56
C VAL A 439 -19.77 6.90 28.28
N GLN A 440 -18.96 7.23 29.30
CA GLN A 440 -17.90 8.22 29.19
C GLN A 440 -16.59 7.57 28.73
N ALA A 441 -15.98 8.12 27.67
CA ALA A 441 -14.62 7.76 27.28
C ALA A 441 -13.61 8.50 28.18
N ASP A 442 -12.75 7.76 28.88
CA ASP A 442 -11.60 8.34 29.56
C ASP A 442 -10.46 8.64 28.58
N ASP A 443 -9.42 9.33 29.05
CA ASP A 443 -8.25 9.68 28.23
C ASP A 443 -7.57 8.43 27.64
N THR A 444 -7.57 7.31 28.38
CA THR A 444 -6.98 6.04 27.95
C THR A 444 -7.75 5.44 26.78
N THR A 445 -9.08 5.42 26.85
CA THR A 445 -9.99 4.94 25.81
C THR A 445 -9.82 5.76 24.53
N LEU A 446 -9.79 7.09 24.66
CA LEU A 446 -9.59 8.00 23.53
C LEU A 446 -8.22 7.80 22.89
N LEU A 447 -7.17 7.71 23.70
CA LEU A 447 -5.81 7.46 23.22
C LEU A 447 -5.71 6.11 22.50
N ALA A 448 -6.33 5.07 23.04
CA ALA A 448 -6.37 3.74 22.43
C ALA A 448 -7.05 3.76 21.05
N ALA A 449 -8.18 4.47 20.92
CA ALA A 449 -8.85 4.63 19.64
C ALA A 449 -7.99 5.38 18.60
N ILE A 450 -7.30 6.46 19.03
CA ILE A 450 -6.40 7.24 18.16
C ILE A 450 -5.20 6.39 17.71
N GLN A 451 -4.56 5.69 18.64
CA GLN A 451 -3.43 4.80 18.36
C GLN A 451 -3.84 3.64 17.46
N CYS A 452 -5.00 3.04 17.71
CA CYS A 452 -5.56 2.00 16.86
C CYS A 452 -5.76 2.51 15.43
N ALA A 453 -6.28 3.73 15.24
CA ALA A 453 -6.39 4.36 13.92
C ALA A 453 -5.04 4.72 13.26
N HIS A 454 -3.91 4.54 13.96
CA HIS A 454 -2.54 4.65 13.43
C HIS A 454 -1.86 3.29 13.25
N GLY A 455 -2.55 2.19 13.56
CA GLY A 455 -2.04 0.83 13.48
C GLY A 455 -1.45 0.30 14.78
N GLU A 456 -1.45 1.11 15.85
CA GLU A 456 -0.97 0.72 17.18
C GLU A 456 -2.14 0.16 18.00
N THR A 457 -2.30 -1.17 18.02
CA THR A 457 -3.45 -1.83 18.67
C THR A 457 -3.22 -2.26 20.12
N ASP A 458 -1.99 -2.15 20.63
CA ASP A 458 -1.62 -2.73 21.92
C ASP A 458 -2.39 -2.12 23.09
N LEU A 459 -2.55 -0.79 23.09
CA LEU A 459 -3.30 -0.11 24.14
C LEU A 459 -4.79 -0.51 24.10
N LEU A 460 -5.37 -0.62 22.91
CA LEU A 460 -6.77 -1.07 22.73
C LEU A 460 -6.99 -2.48 23.29
N ARG A 461 -6.06 -3.41 23.05
CA ARG A 461 -6.15 -4.79 23.56
C ARG A 461 -6.02 -4.87 25.09
N ALA A 462 -5.28 -3.93 25.69
CA ALA A 462 -5.04 -3.87 27.12
C ALA A 462 -6.16 -3.22 27.93
N LEU A 463 -7.14 -2.58 27.28
CA LEU A 463 -8.33 -2.03 27.95
C LEU A 463 -9.21 -3.15 28.53
N ASP A 464 -9.99 -2.81 29.56
CA ASP A 464 -11.09 -3.67 30.02
C ASP A 464 -12.21 -3.74 28.95
N ASP A 465 -13.11 -4.72 29.08
CA ASP A 465 -14.10 -4.98 28.04
C ASP A 465 -15.03 -3.79 27.71
N PRO A 466 -15.54 -3.01 28.69
CA PRO A 466 -16.33 -1.81 28.41
C PRO A 466 -15.54 -0.73 27.67
N ALA A 467 -14.34 -0.36 28.13
CA ALA A 467 -13.51 0.65 27.49
C ALA A 467 -13.03 0.19 26.10
N LYS A 468 -12.66 -1.09 25.98
CA LYS A 468 -12.30 -1.74 24.72
C LYS A 468 -13.43 -1.68 23.70
N ARG A 469 -14.67 -1.99 24.12
CA ARG A 469 -15.88 -1.90 23.28
C ARG A 469 -16.13 -0.46 22.82
N LEU A 470 -16.03 0.51 23.71
CA LEU A 470 -16.19 1.92 23.34
C LEU A 470 -15.10 2.36 22.37
N ALA A 471 -13.83 2.13 22.67
CA ALA A 471 -12.73 2.49 21.78
C ALA A 471 -12.84 1.83 20.40
N SER A 472 -13.26 0.55 20.32
CA SER A 472 -13.52 -0.10 19.03
C SER A 472 -14.66 0.54 18.27
N LEU A 473 -15.76 0.94 18.94
CA LEU A 473 -16.87 1.65 18.32
C LEU A 473 -16.43 3.01 17.74
N LEU A 474 -15.56 3.75 18.44
CA LEU A 474 -15.00 5.01 17.92
C LEU A 474 -14.21 4.81 16.63
N VAL A 475 -13.41 3.74 16.55
CA VAL A 475 -12.64 3.38 15.34
C VAL A 475 -13.58 2.93 14.21
N VAL A 476 -14.57 2.08 14.51
CA VAL A 476 -15.59 1.65 13.53
C VAL A 476 -16.30 2.86 12.95
N GLN A 477 -16.75 3.80 13.80
CA GLN A 477 -17.47 4.99 13.34
C GLN A 477 -16.59 5.89 12.46
N LEU A 478 -15.31 6.06 12.81
CA LEU A 478 -14.35 6.79 11.98
C LEU A 478 -14.27 6.19 10.57
N TYR A 479 -14.13 4.87 10.45
CA TYR A 479 -14.05 4.21 9.13
C TYR A 479 -15.39 4.18 8.38
N ALA A 480 -16.52 4.11 9.10
CA ALA A 480 -17.85 4.16 8.51
C ALA A 480 -18.16 5.52 7.86
N THR A 481 -17.54 6.62 8.32
CA THR A 481 -17.78 7.96 7.73
C THR A 481 -17.41 8.06 6.24
N GLY A 482 -16.47 7.23 5.77
CA GLY A 482 -16.07 7.17 4.35
C GLY A 482 -16.85 6.16 3.53
N ALA A 483 -17.85 5.48 4.11
CA ALA A 483 -18.54 4.36 3.48
C ALA A 483 -19.51 4.77 2.36
N ARG A 484 -19.91 6.05 2.30
CA ARG A 484 -20.80 6.62 1.29
C ARG A 484 -20.22 7.85 0.61
N SER A 485 -20.64 8.06 -0.62
CA SER A 485 -20.41 9.31 -1.36
C SER A 485 -21.28 10.43 -0.79
N SER A 486 -21.01 11.67 -1.20
CA SER A 486 -21.86 12.82 -0.87
C SER A 486 -23.30 12.71 -1.37
N ALA A 487 -23.57 11.80 -2.32
CA ALA A 487 -24.91 11.49 -2.82
C ALA A 487 -25.60 10.34 -2.05
N GLY A 488 -25.02 9.87 -0.94
CA GLY A 488 -25.56 8.77 -0.13
C GLY A 488 -25.35 7.37 -0.72
N ARG A 489 -24.73 7.25 -1.90
CA ARG A 489 -24.43 5.95 -2.51
C ARG A 489 -23.27 5.26 -1.80
N PRO A 490 -23.31 3.94 -1.53
CA PRO A 490 -22.17 3.21 -0.99
C PRO A 490 -20.94 3.37 -1.88
N ASN A 491 -19.79 3.61 -1.26
CA ASN A 491 -18.50 3.65 -1.94
C ASN A 491 -17.95 2.21 -2.08
N PRO A 492 -17.43 1.83 -3.26
CA PRO A 492 -16.59 0.64 -3.42
C PRO A 492 -15.35 0.74 -2.52
N GLY A 493 -14.93 -0.37 -1.90
CA GLY A 493 -13.82 -0.34 -0.93
C GLY A 493 -14.18 0.30 0.42
N GLY A 494 -15.42 0.77 0.60
CA GLY A 494 -15.89 1.49 1.81
C GLY A 494 -16.64 0.58 2.78
N GLY A 495 -16.93 1.11 3.98
CA GLY A 495 -17.68 0.40 5.02
C GLY A 495 -16.79 -0.34 6.02
N VAL A 496 -17.41 -0.89 7.06
CA VAL A 496 -16.74 -1.61 8.14
C VAL A 496 -17.44 -2.94 8.41
N HIS A 497 -16.68 -4.01 8.52
CA HIS A 497 -17.18 -5.32 8.93
C HIS A 497 -16.71 -5.64 10.33
N VAL A 498 -17.63 -5.97 11.24
CA VAL A 498 -17.31 -6.31 12.63
C VAL A 498 -17.64 -7.78 12.87
N MET A 499 -16.61 -8.56 13.17
CA MET A 499 -16.70 -9.98 13.46
C MET A 499 -16.64 -10.21 14.96
N CYS A 500 -17.74 -10.67 15.55
CA CYS A 500 -17.83 -11.07 16.95
C CYS A 500 -17.71 -12.60 17.08
N ALA A 501 -17.36 -13.08 18.26
CA ALA A 501 -17.24 -14.52 18.50
C ALA A 501 -18.58 -15.25 18.30
N ASP A 502 -19.68 -14.69 18.76
CA ASP A 502 -21.00 -15.33 18.65
C ASP A 502 -22.09 -14.33 18.29
N ALA A 503 -23.29 -14.86 18.01
CA ALA A 503 -24.44 -14.07 17.61
C ALA A 503 -24.89 -13.09 18.70
N ALA A 504 -24.81 -13.47 19.98
CA ALA A 504 -25.20 -12.61 21.08
C ALA A 504 -24.26 -11.40 21.23
N GLY A 505 -22.95 -11.62 21.10
CA GLY A 505 -21.95 -10.58 21.06
C GLY A 505 -22.10 -9.66 19.85
N ALA A 506 -22.45 -10.22 18.69
CA ALA A 506 -22.77 -9.45 17.49
C ALA A 506 -24.02 -8.56 17.69
N ASP A 507 -25.08 -9.09 18.28
CA ASP A 507 -26.33 -8.35 18.55
C ASP A 507 -26.12 -7.23 19.58
N ALA A 508 -25.38 -7.52 20.66
CA ALA A 508 -25.01 -6.51 21.64
C ALA A 508 -24.19 -5.38 20.99
N TYR A 509 -23.17 -5.71 20.20
CA TYR A 509 -22.35 -4.70 19.51
C TYR A 509 -23.17 -3.88 18.52
N ARG A 510 -24.10 -4.52 17.81
CA ARG A 510 -25.01 -3.86 16.87
C ARG A 510 -25.90 -2.84 17.54
N ALA A 511 -26.42 -3.11 18.73
CA ALA A 511 -27.26 -2.16 19.45
C ALA A 511 -26.56 -0.80 19.69
N ASP A 512 -25.30 -0.83 20.13
CA ASP A 512 -24.52 0.40 20.33
C ASP A 512 -24.15 1.05 19.00
N ALA A 513 -23.71 0.25 18.03
CA ALA A 513 -23.31 0.75 16.71
C ALA A 513 -24.48 1.46 16.01
N VAL A 514 -25.70 0.91 16.08
CA VAL A 514 -26.93 1.55 15.56
C VAL A 514 -27.16 2.90 16.23
N THR A 515 -26.96 2.99 17.55
CA THR A 515 -27.11 4.25 18.28
C THR A 515 -26.10 5.27 17.78
N LEU A 516 -24.80 4.93 17.72
CA LEU A 516 -23.74 5.85 17.30
C LEU A 516 -23.82 6.24 15.83
N ALA A 517 -24.26 5.34 14.95
CA ALA A 517 -24.39 5.62 13.52
C ALA A 517 -25.39 6.76 13.22
N ARG A 518 -26.32 7.07 14.13
CA ARG A 518 -27.23 8.22 14.02
C ARG A 518 -26.48 9.55 13.90
N LEU A 519 -25.30 9.66 14.51
CA LEU A 519 -24.45 10.85 14.41
C LEU A 519 -24.11 11.20 12.96
N THR A 520 -23.86 10.19 12.14
CA THR A 520 -23.45 10.37 10.73
C THR A 520 -24.54 9.97 9.75
N GLN A 521 -25.76 9.69 10.23
CA GLN A 521 -26.84 9.10 9.45
C GLN A 521 -26.40 7.81 8.72
N GLY A 522 -25.47 7.07 9.31
CA GLY A 522 -24.95 5.82 8.77
C GLY A 522 -25.93 4.68 9.01
N THR A 523 -25.85 3.65 8.17
CA THR A 523 -26.64 2.43 8.33
C THR A 523 -25.81 1.31 8.97
N VAL A 524 -26.45 0.52 9.83
CA VAL A 524 -25.82 -0.64 10.49
C VAL A 524 -26.68 -1.88 10.25
N ALA A 525 -26.09 -2.92 9.70
CA ALA A 525 -26.74 -4.19 9.46
C ALA A 525 -26.11 -5.31 10.30
N ARG A 526 -26.95 -6.30 10.60
CA ARG A 526 -26.59 -7.54 11.29
C ARG A 526 -26.80 -8.67 10.29
N LEU A 527 -25.77 -9.47 10.05
CA LEU A 527 -25.92 -10.69 9.26
C LEU A 527 -26.79 -11.69 10.01
N VAL A 528 -27.29 -12.71 9.34
CA VAL A 528 -27.94 -13.84 10.01
C VAL A 528 -27.36 -15.14 9.44
N PRO A 529 -27.47 -16.28 10.12
CA PRO A 529 -26.87 -17.54 9.66
C PRO A 529 -27.38 -18.03 8.30
N GLU A 530 -28.67 -17.81 8.01
CA GLU A 530 -29.33 -18.24 6.76
C GLU A 530 -30.08 -17.05 6.14
N PRO A 531 -29.36 -16.06 5.59
CA PRO A 531 -29.98 -14.86 5.07
C PRO A 531 -30.57 -15.11 3.67
N THR A 532 -31.70 -14.50 3.37
CA THR A 532 -32.21 -14.46 1.98
C THR A 532 -31.29 -13.61 1.09
N ARG A 533 -31.43 -13.75 -0.23
CA ARG A 533 -30.67 -12.94 -1.19
C ARG A 533 -30.87 -11.44 -0.95
N GLU A 534 -32.11 -11.02 -0.71
CA GLU A 534 -32.47 -9.62 -0.47
C GLU A 534 -31.87 -9.12 0.84
N GLN A 535 -31.94 -9.93 1.91
CA GLN A 535 -31.35 -9.60 3.21
C GLN A 535 -29.83 -9.42 3.11
N LEU A 536 -29.14 -10.31 2.40
CA LEU A 536 -27.71 -10.17 2.14
C LEU A 536 -27.40 -8.90 1.34
N ALA A 537 -28.12 -8.70 0.23
CA ALA A 537 -27.90 -7.58 -0.66
C ALA A 537 -28.05 -6.23 0.05
N GLU A 538 -29.05 -6.10 0.93
CA GLU A 538 -29.26 -4.90 1.74
C GLU A 538 -28.20 -4.78 2.85
N ALA A 539 -27.97 -5.85 3.61
CA ALA A 539 -27.09 -5.83 4.77
C ALA A 539 -25.65 -5.43 4.41
N TYR A 540 -25.09 -5.97 3.32
CA TYR A 540 -23.70 -5.67 2.92
C TYR A 540 -23.49 -4.24 2.40
N LEU A 541 -24.57 -3.57 1.98
CA LEU A 541 -24.51 -2.17 1.58
C LEU A 541 -24.66 -1.21 2.77
N ALA A 542 -24.81 -1.73 3.99
CA ALA A 542 -24.81 -0.93 5.21
C ALA A 542 -23.40 -0.44 5.56
N ASP A 543 -23.29 0.77 6.10
CA ASP A 543 -22.00 1.42 6.42
C ASP A 543 -21.17 0.63 7.43
N THR A 544 -21.86 -0.05 8.35
CA THR A 544 -21.29 -1.06 9.23
C THR A 544 -22.08 -2.36 9.12
N VAL A 545 -21.39 -3.47 8.89
CA VAL A 545 -21.97 -4.83 8.85
C VAL A 545 -21.41 -5.61 10.03
N ILE A 546 -22.26 -6.29 10.78
CA ILE A 546 -21.89 -6.98 12.01
C ILE A 546 -22.34 -8.43 11.93
N GLY A 547 -21.48 -9.37 12.35
CA GLY A 547 -21.82 -10.79 12.45
C GLY A 547 -20.71 -11.64 13.02
N THR A 548 -20.82 -12.95 12.89
CA THR A 548 -19.79 -13.92 13.25
C THR A 548 -18.92 -14.25 12.02
N PRO A 549 -17.69 -14.77 12.21
CA PRO A 549 -16.88 -15.24 11.09
C PRO A 549 -17.60 -16.20 10.13
N GLU A 550 -18.43 -17.10 10.65
CA GLU A 550 -19.19 -18.08 9.88
C GLU A 550 -20.25 -17.41 9.01
N GLU A 551 -20.97 -16.43 9.55
CA GLU A 551 -21.97 -15.66 8.79
C GLU A 551 -21.31 -14.83 7.68
N PHE A 552 -20.15 -14.23 7.93
CA PHE A 552 -19.40 -13.55 6.86
C PHE A 552 -18.89 -14.51 5.79
N ARG A 553 -18.48 -15.74 6.16
CA ARG A 553 -18.12 -16.77 5.17
C ARG A 553 -19.31 -17.21 4.34
N ALA A 554 -20.47 -17.44 4.97
CA ALA A 554 -21.69 -17.82 4.30
C ALA A 554 -22.13 -16.73 3.32
N ALA A 555 -22.17 -15.47 3.77
CA ALA A 555 -22.46 -14.32 2.93
C ALA A 555 -21.47 -14.21 1.77
N TYR A 556 -20.19 -14.45 2.02
CA TYR A 556 -19.19 -14.40 0.96
C TYR A 556 -19.30 -15.54 -0.05
N ALA A 557 -19.50 -16.77 0.40
CA ALA A 557 -19.72 -17.93 -0.47
C ALA A 557 -20.91 -17.67 -1.39
N PHE A 558 -21.99 -17.11 -0.83
CA PHE A 558 -23.15 -16.70 -1.59
C PHE A 558 -22.80 -15.74 -2.74
N TYR A 559 -22.06 -14.65 -2.49
CA TYR A 559 -21.69 -13.70 -3.55
C TYR A 559 -20.68 -14.22 -4.57
N ARG A 560 -19.88 -15.22 -4.19
CA ARG A 560 -18.92 -15.87 -5.10
C ARG A 560 -19.64 -16.82 -6.05
N ASP A 561 -20.63 -17.54 -5.53
CA ASP A 561 -21.27 -18.65 -6.24
C ASP A 561 -22.55 -18.20 -6.99
N ASP A 562 -23.16 -17.06 -6.61
CA ASP A 562 -24.30 -16.47 -7.33
C ASP A 562 -23.83 -15.68 -8.57
N ALA A 563 -24.49 -15.91 -9.71
CA ALA A 563 -24.18 -15.27 -11.00
C ALA A 563 -24.62 -13.78 -11.10
N GLY A 564 -24.95 -13.13 -9.98
CA GLY A 564 -25.37 -11.74 -9.92
C GLY A 564 -24.22 -10.73 -10.04
N ASP A 565 -24.56 -9.46 -10.32
CA ASP A 565 -23.61 -8.35 -10.26
C ASP A 565 -23.36 -7.94 -8.80
N TRP A 566 -22.40 -8.61 -8.17
CA TRP A 566 -22.00 -8.37 -6.78
C TRP A 566 -20.73 -7.54 -6.65
N GLY A 567 -20.27 -6.88 -7.73
CA GLY A 567 -18.98 -6.17 -7.72
C GLY A 567 -18.89 -5.13 -6.60
N LEU A 568 -20.01 -4.44 -6.30
CA LEU A 568 -20.07 -3.50 -5.19
C LEU A 568 -19.93 -4.20 -3.83
N HIS A 569 -20.66 -5.30 -3.60
CA HIS A 569 -20.66 -6.06 -2.34
C HIS A 569 -19.34 -6.74 -2.05
N GLN A 570 -18.69 -7.29 -3.09
CA GLN A 570 -17.42 -7.98 -2.97
C GLN A 570 -16.31 -7.03 -2.48
N SER A 571 -16.34 -5.77 -2.91
CA SER A 571 -15.38 -4.74 -2.50
C SER A 571 -15.75 -4.00 -1.20
N ARG A 572 -16.79 -4.41 -0.46
CA ARG A 572 -17.17 -3.75 0.81
C ARG A 572 -16.23 -4.15 1.95
N GLY A 573 -16.08 -3.23 2.90
CA GLY A 573 -15.31 -3.43 4.12
C GLY A 573 -13.87 -2.89 3.98
N LYS A 574 -13.71 -1.58 4.15
CA LYS A 574 -12.38 -0.96 4.25
C LYS A 574 -11.61 -1.48 5.47
N LEU A 575 -12.36 -1.72 6.54
CA LEU A 575 -11.89 -2.21 7.83
C LEU A 575 -12.67 -3.46 8.22
N ALA A 576 -11.97 -4.51 8.60
CA ALA A 576 -12.49 -5.59 9.43
C ALA A 576 -12.05 -5.40 10.89
N LEU A 577 -12.99 -5.37 11.81
CA LEU A 577 -12.71 -5.40 13.24
C LEU A 577 -13.13 -6.75 13.81
N VAL A 578 -12.19 -7.51 14.35
CA VAL A 578 -12.42 -8.84 14.92
C VAL A 578 -12.31 -8.78 16.43
N ARG A 579 -13.38 -9.13 17.16
CA ARG A 579 -13.43 -9.07 18.63
C ARG A 579 -13.18 -10.45 19.24
N GLY A 580 -12.07 -10.58 19.95
CA GLY A 580 -11.65 -11.81 20.63
C GLY A 580 -10.76 -12.72 19.78
N THR A 581 -9.89 -13.47 20.46
CA THR A 581 -8.97 -14.46 19.85
C THR A 581 -9.73 -15.55 19.11
N ASP A 582 -10.81 -16.06 19.70
CA ASP A 582 -11.62 -17.12 19.11
C ASP A 582 -12.27 -16.69 17.79
N ALA A 583 -12.65 -15.41 17.68
CA ALA A 583 -13.18 -14.86 16.44
C ALA A 583 -12.08 -14.68 15.38
N ARG A 584 -10.84 -14.37 15.78
CA ARG A 584 -9.68 -14.28 14.87
C ARG A 584 -9.38 -15.65 14.27
N ASP A 585 -9.23 -16.67 15.11
CA ASP A 585 -8.89 -18.03 14.67
C ASP A 585 -10.00 -18.56 13.76
N ARG A 586 -11.25 -18.33 14.13
CA ARG A 586 -12.39 -18.67 13.30
C ARG A 586 -12.62 -17.74 12.12
N ALA A 587 -11.99 -16.58 11.99
CA ALA A 587 -12.02 -15.82 10.74
C ALA A 587 -11.00 -16.37 9.73
N GLY A 588 -9.83 -16.80 10.20
CA GLY A 588 -8.84 -17.48 9.36
C GLY A 588 -8.47 -16.66 8.12
N ASP A 589 -8.55 -17.28 6.94
CA ASP A 589 -8.22 -16.67 5.65
C ASP A 589 -9.11 -15.49 5.24
N LEU A 590 -10.33 -15.41 5.81
CA LEU A 590 -11.28 -14.33 5.53
C LEU A 590 -10.68 -12.96 5.84
N ILE A 591 -9.83 -12.85 6.87
CA ILE A 591 -9.25 -11.57 7.29
C ILE A 591 -8.32 -11.01 6.22
N HIS A 592 -7.61 -11.85 5.45
CA HIS A 592 -6.59 -11.43 4.47
C HIS A 592 -7.15 -10.64 3.28
N ARG A 593 -8.47 -10.59 3.17
CA ARG A 593 -9.19 -9.85 2.13
C ARG A 593 -9.38 -8.38 2.44
N TYR A 594 -9.39 -8.04 3.72
CA TYR A 594 -9.67 -6.69 4.15
C TYR A 594 -8.42 -5.83 4.00
N PRO A 595 -8.54 -4.62 3.42
CA PRO A 595 -7.42 -3.69 3.34
C PRO A 595 -6.90 -3.29 4.72
N ARG A 596 -7.80 -3.24 5.73
CA ARG A 596 -7.46 -3.01 7.12
C ARG A 596 -8.09 -4.06 8.04
N VAL A 597 -7.35 -4.50 9.04
CA VAL A 597 -7.78 -5.44 10.06
C VAL A 597 -7.36 -4.92 11.43
N VAL A 598 -8.30 -4.91 12.38
CA VAL A 598 -8.02 -4.68 13.79
C VAL A 598 -8.53 -5.88 14.56
N VAL A 599 -7.64 -6.54 15.30
CA VAL A 599 -8.02 -7.62 16.23
C VAL A 599 -7.93 -7.10 17.65
N VAL A 600 -9.07 -7.17 18.36
CA VAL A 600 -9.34 -6.51 19.65
C VAL A 600 -9.58 -7.51 20.76
#